data_AF-A0A210PT55-F1
#
_entry.id   AF-A0A210PT55-F1
#
_cell.length_a   1.000
_cell.length_b   1.000
_cell.length_c   1.000
_cell.angle_alpha   90.00
_cell.angle_beta   90.00
_cell.angle_gamma   90.00
#
_symmetry.space_group_name_H-M   'P 1'
#
loop_
_entity.id
_entity.type
_entity.pdbx_description
1 polymer ?
#
loop_
_entity_poly.entity_id
_entity_poly.type
_entity_poly.pdbx_seq_one_letter_code
_entity_poly.pdbx_strand_id
1 'polypeptide(L)'
;MLRTFCILVTCLFFVSGQEADPCLPTTYRAIDHPWRSTSNVVTSSTAQCDSSLVVKWYRSTSGAGGTMPATRPDLNACGTVYPLWMDDELPNAGETAEIKMCIRTPFTSCQDTWNIRVKNCNTFYVYELQQAPTCPSAYCFGDKAPCPDGQTSDTGFTPCTEISVNISGINLSPNRTADLVDTTITYELGLAIAKVIEFQCNIDVTRT
;
A
#
# COMPACT_ATOMS: atom_id res chain seq x y z
N MET A 1 17.73 -40.24 64.36
CA MET A 1 18.35 -39.83 63.08
C MET A 1 17.22 -39.43 62.14
N LEU A 2 16.90 -38.14 62.06
CA LEU A 2 15.83 -37.63 61.20
C LEU A 2 16.51 -37.03 59.96
N ARG A 3 16.40 -37.70 58.81
CA ARG A 3 16.99 -37.24 57.54
C ARG A 3 15.99 -36.31 56.87
N THR A 4 16.22 -35.01 56.99
CA THR A 4 15.52 -33.97 56.24
C THR A 4 15.87 -34.10 54.76
N PHE A 5 14.91 -34.53 53.93
CA PHE A 5 15.05 -34.49 52.47
C PHE A 5 14.78 -33.06 51.99
N CYS A 6 15.84 -32.41 51.51
CA CYS A 6 15.75 -31.10 50.87
C CYS A 6 15.17 -31.32 49.46
N ILE A 7 13.88 -31.03 49.29
CA ILE A 7 13.22 -31.07 47.98
C ILE A 7 13.72 -29.84 47.19
N LEU A 8 14.66 -30.05 46.28
CA LEU A 8 15.04 -29.06 45.28
C LEU A 8 13.85 -28.84 44.35
N VAL A 9 13.10 -27.77 44.57
CA VAL A 9 12.11 -27.26 43.60
C VAL A 9 12.90 -26.65 42.45
N THR A 10 13.25 -27.47 41.46
CA THR A 10 13.74 -26.96 40.18
C THR A 10 12.58 -26.22 39.52
N CYS A 11 12.63 -24.90 39.58
CA CYS A 11 11.75 -24.01 38.82
C CYS A 11 12.01 -24.31 37.34
N LEU A 12 11.17 -25.15 36.73
CA LEU A 12 11.12 -25.31 35.29
C LEU A 12 10.55 -24.01 34.75
N PHE A 13 11.45 -23.06 34.46
CA PHE A 13 11.12 -21.91 33.64
C PHE A 13 10.69 -22.46 32.28
N PHE A 14 9.39 -22.56 32.05
CA PHE A 14 8.84 -22.65 30.71
C PHE A 14 9.26 -21.37 30.00
N VAL A 15 10.37 -21.42 29.26
CA VAL A 15 10.66 -20.40 28.26
C VAL A 15 9.60 -20.60 27.19
N SER A 16 8.45 -19.93 27.32
CA SER A 16 7.54 -19.78 26.21
C SER A 16 8.35 -19.12 25.10
N GLY A 17 8.54 -19.83 23.98
CA GLY A 17 9.15 -19.22 22.81
C GLY A 17 8.36 -17.98 22.46
N GLN A 18 8.95 -16.80 22.71
CA GLN A 18 8.31 -15.54 22.41
C GLN A 18 8.16 -15.49 20.89
N GLU A 19 6.92 -15.51 20.39
CA GLU A 19 6.65 -15.29 18.97
C GLU A 19 7.37 -14.01 18.56
N ALA A 20 8.17 -14.08 17.50
CA ALA A 20 8.96 -12.94 17.05
C ALA A 20 8.02 -11.76 16.75
N ASP A 21 8.37 -10.57 17.24
CA ASP A 21 7.52 -9.39 17.10
C ASP A 21 7.21 -9.14 15.61
N PRO A 22 5.93 -9.19 15.18
CA PRO A 22 5.55 -9.04 13.79
C PRO A 22 5.77 -7.61 13.26
N CYS A 23 6.12 -6.65 14.12
CA CYS A 23 6.51 -5.30 13.73
C CYS A 23 7.94 -5.18 13.21
N LEU A 24 8.78 -6.20 13.38
CA LEU A 24 10.14 -6.19 12.89
C LEU A 24 10.18 -6.40 11.36
N PRO A 25 11.03 -5.67 10.60
CA PRO A 25 11.13 -5.82 9.15
C PRO A 25 11.45 -7.24 8.66
N THR A 26 12.01 -8.09 9.52
CA THR A 26 12.38 -9.48 9.20
C THR A 26 11.24 -10.48 9.41
N THR A 27 10.15 -10.09 10.09
CA THR A 27 9.08 -11.01 10.49
C THR A 27 7.87 -10.94 9.58
N TYR A 28 7.61 -9.78 8.96
CA TYR A 28 6.55 -9.62 7.96
C TYR A 28 7.07 -9.70 6.51
N ARG A 29 6.17 -9.99 5.57
CA ARG A 29 6.40 -9.86 4.12
C ARG A 29 5.78 -8.55 3.62
N ALA A 30 6.59 -7.68 3.03
CA ALA A 30 6.08 -6.51 2.35
C ALA A 30 5.32 -6.92 1.08
N ILE A 31 4.14 -6.34 0.85
CA ILE A 31 3.37 -6.45 -0.39
C ILE A 31 3.15 -5.05 -0.96
N ASP A 32 3.78 -4.78 -2.09
CA ASP A 32 3.67 -3.52 -2.82
C ASP A 32 2.80 -3.72 -4.06
N HIS A 33 1.49 -3.83 -3.83
CA HIS A 33 0.51 -4.13 -4.87
C HIS A 33 -0.58 -3.06 -4.87
N PRO A 34 -0.41 -1.96 -5.63
CA PRO A 34 -1.37 -0.86 -5.62
C PRO A 34 -2.75 -1.20 -6.15
N TRP A 35 -2.87 -2.27 -6.92
CA TRP A 35 -4.17 -2.80 -7.36
C TRP A 35 -5.06 -3.22 -6.20
N ARG A 36 -4.53 -3.41 -4.98
CA ARG A 36 -5.30 -3.74 -3.77
C ARG A 36 -6.14 -2.57 -3.23
N SER A 37 -5.96 -1.36 -3.75
CA SER A 37 -6.73 -0.18 -3.34
C SER A 37 -8.23 -0.34 -3.63
N THR A 38 -9.09 0.14 -2.74
CA THR A 38 -10.54 0.18 -2.99
C THR A 38 -10.90 1.07 -4.19
N SER A 39 -10.03 2.01 -4.55
CA SER A 39 -10.17 2.85 -5.76
C SER A 39 -9.79 2.12 -7.05
N ASN A 40 -9.20 0.92 -6.99
CA ASN A 40 -8.89 0.13 -8.18
C ASN A 40 -10.07 -0.79 -8.53
N VAL A 41 -10.75 -0.49 -9.63
CA VAL A 41 -11.91 -1.26 -10.11
C VAL A 41 -11.55 -2.08 -11.34
N VAL A 42 -11.79 -3.39 -11.29
CA VAL A 42 -11.57 -4.30 -12.41
C VAL A 42 -12.68 -4.17 -13.44
N THR A 43 -12.30 -4.01 -14.70
CA THR A 43 -13.22 -3.89 -15.85
C THR A 43 -13.04 -5.00 -16.90
N SER A 44 -12.06 -5.91 -16.73
CA SER A 44 -11.72 -6.98 -17.69
C SER A 44 -11.32 -8.30 -17.00
N SER A 45 -10.91 -9.31 -17.79
CA SER A 45 -10.70 -10.72 -17.36
C SER A 45 -9.48 -11.00 -16.48
N THR A 46 -8.77 -10.00 -15.97
CA THR A 46 -7.53 -10.18 -15.17
C THR A 46 -7.72 -9.84 -13.69
N ALA A 47 -8.82 -10.30 -13.10
CA ALA A 47 -9.05 -10.15 -11.66
C ALA A 47 -8.00 -10.94 -10.85
N GLN A 48 -7.46 -10.32 -9.81
CA GLN A 48 -6.44 -10.88 -8.95
C GLN A 48 -7.04 -11.87 -7.95
N CYS A 49 -6.22 -12.84 -7.54
CA CYS A 49 -6.61 -13.79 -6.49
C CYS A 49 -5.47 -14.05 -5.51
N ASP A 50 -5.81 -14.04 -4.22
CA ASP A 50 -4.90 -14.32 -3.11
C ASP A 50 -4.94 -15.79 -2.64
N SER A 51 -5.38 -16.71 -3.50
CA SER A 51 -5.38 -18.16 -3.22
C SER A 51 -3.98 -18.75 -3.05
N SER A 52 -2.94 -18.05 -3.48
CA SER A 52 -1.53 -18.46 -3.33
C SER A 52 -0.83 -17.83 -2.12
N LEU A 53 -1.51 -16.98 -1.33
CA LEU A 53 -0.94 -16.49 -0.07
C LEU A 53 -0.68 -17.66 0.87
N VAL A 54 0.28 -17.52 1.77
CA VAL A 54 0.49 -18.47 2.87
C VAL A 54 0.26 -17.75 4.19
N VAL A 55 -0.12 -18.50 5.22
CA VAL A 55 -0.31 -17.94 6.57
C VAL A 55 1.00 -17.33 7.05
N LYS A 56 1.05 -15.99 7.10
CA LYS A 56 2.22 -15.21 7.52
C LYS A 56 1.80 -13.78 7.84
N TRP A 57 2.63 -13.06 8.57
CA TRP A 57 2.53 -11.61 8.71
C TRP A 57 2.86 -10.90 7.39
N TYR A 58 1.98 -10.00 6.95
CA TYR A 58 2.16 -9.14 5.78
C TYR A 58 2.00 -7.67 6.14
N ARG A 59 2.69 -6.81 5.40
CA ARG A 59 2.53 -5.35 5.46
C ARG A 59 2.28 -4.84 4.06
N SER A 60 1.16 -4.14 3.84
CA SER A 60 1.02 -3.34 2.62
C SER A 60 1.96 -2.14 2.69
N THR A 61 2.85 -2.04 1.71
CA THR A 61 3.78 -0.91 1.54
C THR A 61 3.42 -0.05 0.33
N SER A 62 2.28 -0.33 -0.30
CA SER A 62 1.78 0.41 -1.45
C SER A 62 1.54 1.87 -1.12
N GLY A 63 1.89 2.74 -2.07
CA GLY A 63 1.56 4.17 -2.03
C GLY A 63 0.05 4.43 -1.97
N ALA A 64 -0.78 3.46 -2.36
CA ALA A 64 -2.22 3.53 -2.29
C ALA A 64 -2.80 3.43 -0.86
N GLY A 65 -1.96 3.00 0.10
CA GLY A 65 -2.33 2.86 1.51
C GLY A 65 -1.97 1.49 2.10
N GLY A 66 -1.68 1.51 3.40
CA GLY A 66 -1.26 0.33 4.16
C GLY A 66 -2.37 -0.36 4.94
N THR A 67 -3.54 0.27 5.03
CA THR A 67 -4.61 -0.14 5.94
C THR A 67 -5.73 -0.83 5.18
N MET A 68 -6.16 -1.99 5.65
CA MET A 68 -7.34 -2.67 5.11
C MET A 68 -8.61 -1.87 5.47
N PRO A 69 -9.59 -1.74 4.56
CA PRO A 69 -10.81 -1.01 4.86
C PRO A 69 -11.66 -1.74 5.92
N ALA A 70 -12.15 -0.99 6.90
CA ALA A 70 -13.16 -1.43 7.88
C ALA A 70 -14.60 -1.18 7.39
N THR A 71 -14.74 -0.57 6.21
CA THR A 71 -16.02 -0.35 5.55
C THR A 71 -16.11 -1.21 4.30
N ARG A 72 -17.29 -1.77 4.07
CA ARG A 72 -17.56 -2.67 2.94
C ARG A 72 -17.21 -2.02 1.58
N PRO A 73 -16.20 -2.52 0.84
CA PRO A 73 -15.89 -2.06 -0.51
C PRO A 73 -16.95 -2.54 -1.51
N ASP A 74 -16.97 -1.90 -2.68
CA ASP A 74 -17.81 -2.33 -3.79
C ASP A 74 -17.28 -3.58 -4.49
N LEU A 75 -18.16 -4.27 -5.20
CA LEU A 75 -17.74 -5.38 -6.06
C LEU A 75 -16.77 -4.88 -7.12
N ASN A 76 -15.87 -5.75 -7.56
CA ASN A 76 -14.83 -5.43 -8.53
C ASN A 76 -13.74 -4.48 -8.03
N ALA A 77 -13.82 -3.96 -6.79
CA ALA A 77 -12.79 -3.15 -6.18
C ALA A 77 -11.56 -3.99 -5.77
N CYS A 78 -10.47 -3.33 -5.39
CA CYS A 78 -9.24 -3.97 -4.90
C CYS A 78 -8.63 -4.94 -5.92
N GLY A 79 -8.83 -4.67 -7.21
CA GLY A 79 -8.24 -5.45 -8.29
C GLY A 79 -8.80 -6.88 -8.38
N THR A 80 -9.96 -7.17 -7.78
CA THR A 80 -10.56 -8.51 -7.72
C THR A 80 -12.09 -8.44 -7.87
N VAL A 81 -12.78 -9.56 -8.16
CA VAL A 81 -14.26 -9.55 -8.26
C VAL A 81 -14.90 -9.56 -6.88
N TYR A 82 -14.32 -10.32 -5.94
CA TYR A 82 -14.82 -10.49 -4.59
C TYR A 82 -13.82 -9.92 -3.56
N PRO A 83 -13.90 -8.61 -3.24
CA PRO A 83 -12.95 -8.00 -2.31
C PRO A 83 -13.11 -8.53 -0.88
N LEU A 84 -11.98 -8.70 -0.21
CA LEU A 84 -11.88 -9.09 1.21
C LEU A 84 -11.57 -7.86 2.05
N TRP A 85 -12.32 -7.66 3.13
CA TRP A 85 -12.28 -6.46 3.99
C TRP A 85 -12.59 -6.81 5.45
N MET A 86 -12.27 -5.91 6.39
CA MET A 86 -12.48 -6.15 7.82
C MET A 86 -13.88 -5.71 8.23
N ASP A 87 -14.62 -6.56 8.94
CA ASP A 87 -15.89 -6.23 9.58
C ASP A 87 -15.68 -6.05 11.09
N ASP A 88 -14.66 -5.27 11.42
CA ASP A 88 -14.24 -4.97 12.80
C ASP A 88 -13.34 -3.74 12.85
N GLU A 89 -13.06 -3.26 14.05
CA GLU A 89 -12.19 -2.11 14.31
C GLU A 89 -10.71 -2.52 14.44
N LEU A 90 -9.80 -1.65 13.99
CA LEU A 90 -8.37 -1.89 14.10
C LEU A 90 -7.89 -1.77 15.56
N PRO A 91 -6.88 -2.56 15.98
CA PRO A 91 -6.33 -2.49 17.32
C PRO A 91 -5.66 -1.14 17.63
N ASN A 92 -5.64 -0.77 18.91
CA ASN A 92 -4.91 0.40 19.37
C ASN A 92 -3.40 0.21 19.24
N ALA A 93 -2.65 1.30 19.33
CA ALA A 93 -1.19 1.31 19.21
C ALA A 93 -0.54 0.27 20.14
N GLY A 94 0.28 -0.62 19.55
CA GLY A 94 0.98 -1.66 20.29
C GLY A 94 0.14 -2.90 20.63
N GLU A 95 -1.15 -2.95 20.28
CA GLU A 95 -2.02 -4.11 20.52
C GLU A 95 -2.03 -5.09 19.34
N THR A 96 -2.29 -6.35 19.65
CA THR A 96 -2.65 -7.39 18.67
C THR A 96 -4.10 -7.78 18.93
N ALA A 97 -4.93 -7.81 17.89
CA ALA A 97 -6.33 -8.25 17.97
C ALA A 97 -6.65 -9.30 16.92
N GLU A 98 -7.61 -10.17 17.20
CA GLU A 98 -8.27 -10.98 16.18
C GLU A 98 -9.36 -10.13 15.52
N ILE A 99 -9.29 -10.03 14.20
CA ILE A 99 -10.18 -9.20 13.38
C ILE A 99 -10.98 -10.10 12.47
N LYS A 100 -12.31 -9.91 12.49
CA LYS A 100 -13.22 -10.60 11.60
C LYS A 100 -13.07 -10.08 10.16
N MET A 101 -12.82 -11.01 9.26
CA MET A 101 -12.76 -10.79 7.82
C MET A 101 -14.09 -11.13 7.15
N CYS A 102 -14.39 -10.42 6.07
CA CYS A 102 -15.55 -10.63 5.24
C CYS A 102 -15.18 -10.66 3.75
N ILE A 103 -15.82 -11.55 3.00
CA ILE A 103 -15.85 -11.51 1.55
C ILE A 103 -17.10 -10.78 1.05
N ARG A 104 -16.89 -9.79 0.17
CA ARG A 104 -17.98 -9.11 -0.54
C ARG A 104 -18.43 -9.96 -1.74
N THR A 105 -19.71 -10.32 -1.78
CA THR A 105 -20.33 -11.06 -2.91
C THR A 105 -21.52 -10.29 -3.51
N PRO A 106 -22.08 -10.73 -4.65
CA PRO A 106 -23.30 -10.14 -5.22
C PRO A 106 -24.54 -10.29 -4.33
N PHE A 107 -24.56 -11.30 -3.46
CA PHE A 107 -25.73 -11.64 -2.66
C PHE A 107 -25.67 -11.12 -1.22
N THR A 108 -24.47 -10.86 -0.69
CA THR A 108 -24.29 -10.37 0.68
C THR A 108 -23.07 -9.46 0.78
N SER A 109 -23.12 -8.52 1.73
CA SER A 109 -21.98 -7.68 2.11
C SER A 109 -20.86 -8.48 2.77
N CYS A 110 -21.19 -9.61 3.40
CA CYS A 110 -20.28 -10.49 4.10
C CYS A 110 -20.85 -11.93 4.07
N GLN A 111 -20.28 -12.80 3.22
CA GLN A 111 -20.75 -14.19 3.10
C GLN A 111 -19.95 -15.14 3.99
N ASP A 112 -18.67 -15.25 3.69
CA ASP A 112 -17.72 -16.09 4.39
C ASP A 112 -16.92 -15.22 5.36
N THR A 113 -16.82 -15.69 6.60
CA THR A 113 -16.12 -14.99 7.67
C THR A 113 -15.06 -15.88 8.29
N TRP A 114 -13.91 -15.31 8.56
CA TRP A 114 -12.84 -15.91 9.35
C TRP A 114 -12.15 -14.82 10.16
N ASN A 115 -11.34 -15.20 11.14
CA ASN A 115 -10.54 -14.23 11.88
C ASN A 115 -9.09 -14.25 11.39
N ILE A 116 -8.46 -13.08 11.37
CA ILE A 116 -7.01 -12.93 11.20
C ILE A 116 -6.45 -12.18 12.41
N ARG A 117 -5.17 -12.36 12.73
CA ARG A 117 -4.50 -11.51 13.72
C ARG A 117 -4.00 -10.24 13.04
N VAL A 118 -4.22 -9.09 13.67
CA VAL A 118 -3.73 -7.79 13.22
C VAL A 118 -2.96 -7.15 14.36
N LYS A 119 -1.78 -6.60 14.08
CA LYS A 119 -0.96 -5.87 15.04
C LYS A 119 -0.82 -4.42 14.60
N ASN A 120 -1.03 -3.49 15.53
CA ASN A 120 -0.69 -2.09 15.34
C ASN A 120 0.75 -1.82 15.79
N CYS A 121 1.63 -1.52 14.84
CA CYS A 121 3.04 -1.21 15.06
C CYS A 121 3.28 0.30 15.28
N ASN A 122 2.27 1.00 15.77
CA ASN A 122 2.17 2.45 15.97
C ASN A 122 2.03 3.26 14.67
N THR A 123 2.90 3.02 13.68
CA THR A 123 2.94 3.79 12.42
C THR A 123 2.39 3.02 11.22
N PHE A 124 2.19 1.71 11.35
CA PHE A 124 1.63 0.84 10.35
C PHE A 124 0.98 -0.37 11.01
N TYR A 125 0.19 -1.11 10.23
CA TYR A 125 -0.38 -2.37 10.64
C TYR A 125 0.30 -3.52 9.92
N VAL A 126 0.38 -4.66 10.59
CA VAL A 126 0.72 -5.95 9.99
C VAL A 126 -0.43 -6.92 10.20
N TYR A 127 -0.67 -7.73 9.19
CA TYR A 127 -1.84 -8.59 9.08
C TYR A 127 -1.37 -10.01 8.88
N GLU A 128 -1.80 -10.93 9.72
CA GLU A 128 -1.55 -12.35 9.52
C GLU A 128 -2.55 -12.90 8.50
N LEU A 129 -2.23 -12.69 7.22
CA LEU A 129 -3.11 -13.07 6.13
C LEU A 129 -3.00 -14.57 5.85
N GLN A 130 -4.09 -15.13 5.38
CA GLN A 130 -4.18 -16.51 4.90
C GLN A 130 -4.70 -16.59 3.47
N GLN A 131 -4.68 -17.78 2.88
CA GLN A 131 -5.23 -18.04 1.55
C GLN A 131 -6.66 -17.52 1.42
N ALA A 132 -6.95 -16.86 0.31
CA ALA A 132 -8.32 -16.47 0.00
C ALA A 132 -9.17 -17.71 -0.33
N PRO A 133 -10.41 -17.82 0.20
CA PRO A 133 -11.21 -19.05 0.12
C PRO A 133 -11.77 -19.34 -1.28
N THR A 134 -11.95 -18.32 -2.11
CA THR A 134 -12.50 -18.44 -3.47
C THR A 134 -11.71 -17.58 -4.44
N CYS A 135 -11.80 -17.83 -5.75
CA CYS A 135 -11.22 -16.97 -6.77
C CYS A 135 -12.27 -16.47 -7.77
N PRO A 136 -12.12 -15.23 -8.27
CA PRO A 136 -11.09 -14.25 -7.89
C PRO A 136 -11.52 -13.45 -6.64
N SER A 137 -10.81 -13.62 -5.52
CA SER A 137 -10.95 -12.83 -4.30
C SER A 137 -9.57 -12.44 -3.74
N ALA A 138 -9.46 -11.23 -3.20
CA ALA A 138 -8.20 -10.66 -2.74
C ALA A 138 -8.41 -9.63 -1.61
N TYR A 139 -7.41 -9.52 -0.73
CA TYR A 139 -7.41 -8.55 0.38
C TYR A 139 -7.21 -7.13 -0.12
N CYS A 140 -8.14 -6.27 0.27
CA CYS A 140 -8.07 -4.83 0.05
C CYS A 140 -7.02 -4.17 0.95
N PHE A 141 -6.31 -3.19 0.41
CA PHE A 141 -5.43 -2.32 1.18
C PHE A 141 -5.38 -0.94 0.56
N GLY A 142 -5.66 0.07 1.38
CA GLY A 142 -5.70 1.46 0.96
C GLY A 142 -6.95 1.81 0.17
N ASP A 143 -7.09 3.11 -0.03
CA ASP A 143 -8.24 3.76 -0.66
C ASP A 143 -7.81 4.79 -1.71
N LYS A 144 -6.52 5.09 -1.82
CA LYS A 144 -6.03 6.13 -2.71
C LYS A 144 -6.00 5.65 -4.15
N ALA A 145 -6.40 6.54 -5.06
CA ALA A 145 -6.27 6.34 -6.50
C ALA A 145 -4.87 6.79 -6.98
N PRO A 146 -4.33 6.24 -8.08
CA PRO A 146 -3.17 6.79 -8.75
C PRO A 146 -3.39 8.24 -9.13
N CYS A 147 -2.33 9.05 -9.13
CA CYS A 147 -2.45 10.42 -9.64
C CYS A 147 -2.77 10.43 -11.13
N PRO A 148 -3.68 11.32 -11.58
CA PRO A 148 -3.95 11.49 -13.00
C PRO A 148 -2.73 12.11 -13.71
N ASP A 149 -2.71 12.03 -15.03
CA ASP A 149 -1.69 12.72 -15.84
C ASP A 149 -1.64 14.22 -15.52
N GLY A 150 -0.43 14.75 -15.37
CA GLY A 150 -0.19 16.16 -15.01
C GLY A 150 -0.09 16.42 -13.50
N GLN A 151 -0.41 15.44 -12.66
CA GLN A 151 -0.32 15.55 -11.21
C GLN A 151 0.67 14.55 -10.60
N THR A 152 1.17 14.86 -9.42
CA THR A 152 2.11 14.01 -8.68
C THR A 152 1.90 14.10 -7.16
N SER A 153 2.42 13.10 -6.46
CA SER A 153 2.60 13.08 -5.01
C SER A 153 3.82 12.23 -4.67
N ASP A 154 4.32 12.31 -3.45
CA ASP A 154 5.47 11.52 -3.00
C ASP A 154 5.28 10.01 -3.19
N THR A 155 4.03 9.53 -3.17
CA THR A 155 3.71 8.11 -3.35
C THR A 155 3.19 7.77 -4.75
N GLY A 156 2.90 8.77 -5.58
CA GLY A 156 2.20 8.60 -6.87
C GLY A 156 0.69 8.34 -6.75
N PHE A 157 0.12 8.47 -5.54
CA PHE A 157 -1.31 8.30 -5.25
C PHE A 157 -1.88 9.54 -4.56
N THR A 158 -3.20 9.71 -4.61
CA THR A 158 -3.92 10.82 -3.97
C THR A 158 -3.57 11.01 -2.48
N PRO A 159 -3.54 12.24 -1.94
CA PRO A 159 -3.82 13.51 -2.63
C PRO A 159 -2.69 13.93 -3.58
N CYS A 160 -3.06 14.42 -4.75
CA CYS A 160 -2.12 14.80 -5.80
C CYS A 160 -2.02 16.32 -5.91
N THR A 161 -0.89 16.78 -6.45
CA THR A 161 -0.59 18.19 -6.69
C THR A 161 -0.18 18.38 -8.13
N GLU A 162 -0.56 19.51 -8.72
CA GLU A 162 -0.15 19.85 -10.09
C GLU A 162 1.38 19.93 -10.17
N ILE A 163 1.94 19.42 -11.26
CA ILE A 163 3.38 19.52 -11.50
C ILE A 163 3.72 20.99 -11.83
N SER A 164 4.16 21.75 -10.84
CA SER A 164 4.66 23.11 -11.06
C SER A 164 6.17 23.08 -11.32
N VAL A 165 6.57 23.14 -12.59
CA VAL A 165 7.98 23.34 -12.95
C VAL A 165 8.26 24.85 -12.94
N ASN A 166 8.88 25.36 -11.87
CA ASN A 166 9.33 26.75 -11.85
C ASN A 166 10.68 26.87 -12.55
N ILE A 167 10.64 27.15 -13.85
CA ILE A 167 11.84 27.44 -14.63
C ILE A 167 12.20 28.91 -14.41
N SER A 168 13.15 29.17 -13.50
CA SER A 168 13.71 30.51 -13.28
C SER A 168 15.18 30.53 -13.73
N GLY A 169 15.58 31.55 -14.48
CA GLY A 169 16.98 31.72 -14.93
C GLY A 169 17.28 31.36 -16.38
N ILE A 170 16.28 31.15 -17.25
CA ILE A 170 16.56 31.12 -18.70
C ILE A 170 16.84 32.55 -19.18
N ASN A 171 18.12 32.87 -19.34
CA ASN A 171 18.56 34.07 -20.07
C ASN A 171 18.61 33.75 -21.57
N LEU A 172 17.56 34.10 -22.30
CA LEU A 172 17.59 34.09 -23.77
C LEU A 172 18.35 35.33 -24.25
N SER A 173 19.62 35.17 -24.61
CA SER A 173 20.36 36.23 -25.30
C SER A 173 20.02 36.20 -26.79
N PRO A 174 19.66 37.32 -27.43
CA PRO A 174 19.47 37.37 -28.87
C PRO A 174 20.84 37.40 -29.53
N ASN A 175 21.48 36.24 -29.67
CA ASN A 175 22.68 36.14 -30.49
C ASN A 175 22.58 34.97 -31.46
N ARG A 176 23.05 35.25 -32.67
CA ARG A 176 22.63 34.67 -33.95
C ARG A 176 22.82 33.16 -34.05
N THR A 177 21.87 32.53 -34.77
CA THR A 177 21.89 31.13 -35.25
C THR A 177 22.14 30.10 -34.15
N ALA A 178 21.12 29.86 -33.32
CA ALA A 178 20.95 28.56 -32.70
C ALA A 178 19.50 28.16 -32.95
N ASP A 179 19.30 27.11 -33.73
CA ASP A 179 18.06 26.34 -33.69
C ASP A 179 17.78 26.05 -32.21
N LEU A 180 16.76 26.68 -31.64
CA LEU A 180 16.15 26.25 -30.38
C LEU A 180 15.23 25.05 -30.65
N VAL A 181 15.69 24.13 -31.51
CA VAL A 181 15.08 22.83 -31.71
C VAL A 181 15.87 21.91 -30.80
N ASP A 182 15.20 21.38 -29.78
CA ASP A 182 15.72 20.34 -28.89
C ASP A 182 16.55 20.79 -27.66
N THR A 183 16.10 21.83 -26.94
CA THR A 183 16.66 22.09 -25.59
C THR A 183 16.01 21.14 -24.58
N THR A 184 16.69 20.04 -24.26
CA THR A 184 16.26 19.12 -23.20
C THR A 184 16.65 19.67 -21.83
N ILE A 185 15.66 20.04 -21.01
CA ILE A 185 15.91 20.41 -19.61
C ILE A 185 15.90 19.12 -18.78
N THR A 186 17.07 18.69 -18.31
CA THR A 186 17.20 17.61 -17.34
C THR A 186 17.01 18.16 -15.93
N TYR A 187 15.96 17.73 -15.24
CA TYR A 187 15.73 17.98 -13.83
C TYR A 187 15.68 16.63 -13.11
N GLU A 188 16.35 16.53 -11.96
CA GLU A 188 16.29 15.33 -11.13
C GLU A 188 14.96 15.30 -10.39
N LEU A 189 14.00 14.54 -10.93
CA LEU A 189 12.90 14.04 -10.13
C LEU A 189 13.44 12.87 -9.30
N GLY A 190 13.59 13.11 -8.00
CA GLY A 190 13.75 12.04 -7.03
C GLY A 190 12.55 11.11 -7.12
N LEU A 191 12.73 10.04 -7.90
CA LEU A 191 11.81 8.93 -8.19
C LEU A 191 10.73 9.17 -9.27
N ALA A 192 11.05 8.59 -10.43
CA ALA A 192 10.20 8.02 -11.47
C ALA A 192 9.69 8.94 -12.62
N ILE A 193 10.10 8.50 -13.82
CA ILE A 193 9.70 8.88 -15.18
C ILE A 193 10.21 10.24 -15.67
N ALA A 194 11.37 10.24 -16.32
CA ALA A 194 11.76 11.29 -17.26
C ALA A 194 10.80 11.25 -18.47
N LYS A 195 9.72 12.05 -18.45
CA LYS A 195 8.94 12.36 -19.66
C LYS A 195 9.66 13.50 -20.38
N VAL A 196 9.95 13.30 -21.67
CA VAL A 196 10.40 14.39 -22.56
C VAL A 196 9.23 15.37 -22.68
N ILE A 197 9.39 16.59 -22.18
CA ILE A 197 8.40 17.67 -22.33
C ILE A 197 8.82 18.50 -23.55
N GLU A 198 8.08 18.39 -24.64
CA GLU A 198 8.22 19.30 -25.78
C GLU A 198 7.53 20.63 -25.45
N PHE A 199 8.29 21.73 -25.44
CA PHE A 199 7.73 23.07 -25.33
C PHE A 199 7.56 23.69 -26.72
N GLN A 200 6.37 24.18 -27.04
CA GLN A 200 6.17 25.12 -28.14
C GLN A 200 6.30 26.55 -27.59
N CYS A 201 7.37 27.26 -27.95
CA CYS A 201 7.55 28.66 -27.57
C CYS A 201 6.92 29.56 -28.66
N ASN A 202 5.87 30.31 -28.32
CA ASN A 202 5.39 31.43 -29.15
C ASN A 202 6.05 32.72 -28.66
N ILE A 203 6.97 33.27 -29.45
CA ILE A 203 7.62 34.55 -29.17
C ILE A 203 6.88 35.65 -29.93
N ASP A 204 6.13 36.49 -29.20
CA ASP A 204 5.54 37.72 -29.77
C ASP A 204 6.52 38.88 -29.67
N VAL A 205 7.18 39.21 -30.78
CA VAL A 205 8.07 40.37 -30.86
C VAL A 205 7.23 41.63 -31.09
N THR A 206 6.99 42.40 -30.04
CA THR A 206 6.44 43.76 -30.17
C THR A 206 7.58 44.74 -30.48
N ARG A 207 7.58 45.28 -31.70
CA ARG A 207 8.46 46.41 -32.07
C ARG A 207 7.88 47.69 -31.48
N THR A 208 8.69 48.41 -30.70
CA THR A 208 8.47 49.83 -30.35
C THR A 208 9.23 50.72 -31.32
#